data_AF-A0A0F9G182-F1
#
_entry.id   AF-A0A0F9G182-F1
#
_cell.length_a   1.000
_cell.length_b   1.000
_cell.length_c   1.000
_cell.angle_alpha   90.00
_cell.angle_beta   90.00
_cell.angle_gamma   90.00
#
_symmetry.space_group_name_H-M   'P 1'
#
loop_
_entity.id
_entity.type
_entity.pdbx_description
1 polymer ?
#
loop_
_entity_poly.entity_id
_entity_poly.type
_entity_poly.pdbx_seq_one_letter_code
_entity_poly.pdbx_strand_id
1 'polypeptide(L)' 'DGFYDANPGTDVAGKQMTAKAPTENSKGLRLGNFDQIRGIIDEELEAVWAGDKDAQAALDTAVERGNQLLRRFEQSNR' A
#
# COMPACT_ATOMS: atom_id res chain seq x y z
N ASP A 1 5.22 -22.07 -30.77
CA ASP A 1 4.63 -21.94 -29.42
C ASP A 1 5.69 -21.43 -28.46
N GLY A 2 5.40 -20.31 -27.79
CA GLY A 2 6.28 -19.70 -26.79
C GLY A 2 5.85 -19.99 -25.35
N PHE A 3 6.69 -19.62 -24.38
CA PHE A 3 6.41 -19.79 -22.95
C PHE A 3 5.07 -19.14 -22.53
N TYR A 4 4.78 -17.92 -23.01
CA TYR A 4 3.56 -17.19 -22.64
C TYR A 4 2.29 -17.78 -23.27
N ASP A 5 2.38 -18.38 -24.45
CA ASP A 5 1.26 -19.08 -25.09
C ASP A 5 0.91 -20.36 -24.32
N ALA A 6 1.95 -21.07 -23.83
CA ALA A 6 1.79 -22.27 -23.02
C ALA A 6 1.38 -21.99 -21.57
N ASN A 7 1.62 -20.77 -21.06
CA ASN A 7 1.35 -20.36 -19.69
C ASN A 7 0.57 -19.02 -19.65
N PRO A 8 -0.71 -19.02 -20.07
CA PRO A 8 -1.49 -17.79 -20.18
C PRO A 8 -1.58 -17.08 -18.82
N GLY A 9 -1.37 -15.76 -18.82
CA GLY A 9 -1.43 -14.90 -17.63
C GLY A 9 -0.08 -14.61 -16.97
N THR A 10 0.98 -15.35 -17.31
CA THR A 10 2.32 -15.14 -16.71
C THR A 10 2.99 -13.82 -17.15
N ASP A 11 2.51 -13.20 -18.23
CA ASP A 11 2.95 -11.90 -18.74
C ASP A 11 2.18 -10.71 -18.12
N VAL A 12 1.09 -10.95 -17.39
CA VAL A 12 0.20 -9.90 -16.86
C VAL A 12 0.94 -8.98 -15.89
N ALA A 13 1.74 -9.54 -14.98
CA ALA A 13 2.52 -8.73 -14.04
C ALA A 13 3.54 -7.84 -14.79
N GLY A 14 4.22 -8.37 -15.81
CA GLY A 14 5.16 -7.60 -16.63
C GLY A 14 4.46 -6.47 -17.39
N LYS A 15 3.30 -6.75 -17.99
CA LYS A 15 2.46 -5.75 -18.64
C LYS A 15 1.99 -4.68 -17.66
N GLN A 16 1.58 -5.06 -16.45
CA GLN A 16 1.16 -4.10 -15.42
C GLN A 16 2.29 -3.17 -14.98
N MET A 17 3.48 -3.72 -14.73
CA MET A 17 4.66 -2.95 -14.29
C MET A 17 5.13 -1.93 -15.34
N THR A 18 4.85 -2.18 -16.62
CA THR A 18 5.26 -1.34 -17.75
C THR A 18 4.11 -0.58 -18.41
N ALA A 19 2.90 -0.66 -17.86
CA ALA A 19 1.68 -0.10 -18.48
C ALA A 19 1.74 1.43 -18.65
N LYS A 20 2.44 2.14 -17.76
CA LYS A 20 2.62 3.60 -17.80
C LYS A 20 4.01 3.97 -17.27
N ALA A 21 4.55 5.09 -17.76
CA ALA A 21 5.77 5.66 -17.20
C ALA A 21 5.53 6.09 -15.73
N PRO A 22 6.43 5.76 -14.79
CA PRO A 22 6.30 6.20 -13.41
C PRO A 22 6.34 7.73 -13.28
N THR A 23 5.44 8.27 -12.48
CA THR A 23 5.50 9.66 -12.00
C THR A 23 6.49 9.79 -10.85
N GLU A 24 6.73 11.00 -10.35
CA GLU A 24 7.58 11.22 -9.17
C GLU A 24 7.09 10.41 -7.94
N ASN A 25 5.78 10.32 -7.75
CA ASN A 25 5.16 9.68 -6.58
C ASN A 25 4.75 8.22 -6.80
N SER A 26 5.01 7.63 -7.97
CA SER A 26 4.62 6.25 -8.29
C SER A 26 5.79 5.31 -8.52
N LYS A 27 7.01 5.69 -8.10
CA LYS A 27 8.21 4.84 -8.17
C LYS A 27 8.28 3.80 -7.05
N GLY A 28 7.43 3.96 -6.03
CA GLY A 28 7.39 3.11 -4.84
C GLY A 28 7.12 3.96 -3.60
N LEU A 29 6.98 3.28 -2.45
CA LEU A 29 6.77 3.90 -1.15
C LEU A 29 8.04 3.77 -0.31
N ARG A 30 8.46 4.86 0.34
CA ARG A 30 9.61 4.88 1.26
C ARG A 30 9.19 5.56 2.55
N LEU A 31 8.72 4.75 3.49
CA LEU A 31 8.22 5.19 4.78
C LEU A 31 8.94 4.42 5.88
N GLY A 32 9.39 5.12 6.91
CA GLY A 32 9.87 4.46 8.13
C GLY A 32 8.71 3.83 8.89
N ASN A 33 8.95 2.70 9.58
CA ASN A 33 7.92 1.91 10.25
C ASN A 33 6.78 1.43 9.33
N PHE A 34 7.06 1.19 8.04
CA PHE A 34 6.02 0.87 7.07
C PHE A 34 5.29 -0.45 7.35
N ASP A 35 5.95 -1.46 7.92
CA ASP A 35 5.29 -2.72 8.25
C ASP A 35 4.21 -2.54 9.32
N GLN A 36 4.45 -1.70 10.34
CA GLN A 36 3.44 -1.35 11.33
C GLN A 36 2.33 -0.47 10.74
N ILE A 37 2.68 0.45 9.84
CA ILE A 37 1.68 1.26 9.12
C ILE A 37 0.78 0.38 8.26
N ARG A 38 1.32 -0.67 7.63
CA ARG A 38 0.51 -1.64 6.88
C ARG A 38 -0.48 -2.37 7.79
N GLY A 39 -0.04 -2.83 8.96
CA GLY A 39 -0.95 -3.44 9.94
C GLY A 39 -2.10 -2.51 10.36
N ILE A 40 -1.82 -1.22 10.56
CA ILE A 40 -2.88 -0.22 10.81
C ILE A 40 -3.84 -0.13 9.62
N ILE A 41 -3.34 -0.06 8.39
CA ILE A 41 -4.19 0.02 7.19
C ILE A 41 -5.08 -1.23 7.09
N ASP A 42 -4.52 -2.42 7.35
CA ASP A 42 -5.25 -3.68 7.31
C ASP A 42 -6.37 -3.71 8.37
N GLU A 43 -6.09 -3.34 9.63
CA GLU A 43 -7.09 -3.24 10.70
C GLU A 43 -8.24 -2.29 10.35
N GLU A 44 -7.92 -1.10 9.81
CA GLU A 44 -8.94 -0.10 9.46
C GLU A 44 -9.79 -0.56 8.27
N LEU A 45 -9.20 -1.25 7.29
CA LEU A 45 -9.94 -1.84 6.18
C LEU A 45 -10.82 -3.01 6.66
N GLU A 46 -10.33 -3.86 7.57
CA GLU A 46 -11.12 -4.92 8.19
C GLU A 46 -12.37 -4.38 8.87
N ALA A 47 -12.27 -3.25 9.58
CA ALA A 47 -13.41 -2.57 10.18
C ALA A 47 -14.45 -2.09 9.14
N VAL A 48 -14.00 -1.69 7.94
CA VAL A 48 -14.92 -1.37 6.82
C VAL A 48 -15.66 -2.62 6.36
N TRP A 49 -14.94 -3.74 6.17
CA TRP A 49 -15.54 -4.99 5.70
C TRP A 49 -16.50 -5.62 6.72
N ALA A 50 -16.22 -5.44 8.01
CA ALA A 50 -17.10 -5.84 9.11
C ALA A 50 -18.35 -4.95 9.24
N GLY A 51 -18.35 -3.76 8.62
CA GLY A 51 -19.42 -2.77 8.74
C GLY A 51 -19.34 -1.91 10.00
N ASP A 52 -18.22 -1.95 10.73
CA ASP A 52 -17.98 -1.20 11.96
C ASP A 52 -17.61 0.26 11.68
N LYS A 53 -17.03 0.55 10.50
CA LYS A 53 -16.65 1.90 10.07
C LYS A 53 -17.07 2.17 8.63
N ASP A 54 -17.39 3.43 8.33
CA ASP A 54 -17.45 3.88 6.94
C ASP A 54 -16.03 3.99 6.36
N ALA A 55 -15.93 3.89 5.03
CA ALA A 55 -14.64 3.89 4.34
C ALA A 55 -13.82 5.16 4.56
N GLN A 56 -14.47 6.32 4.68
CA GLN A 56 -13.76 7.58 4.87
C GLN A 56 -13.17 7.65 6.28
N ALA A 57 -13.97 7.35 7.31
CA ALA A 57 -13.53 7.36 8.69
C ALA A 57 -12.40 6.34 8.96
N ALA A 58 -12.47 5.15 8.35
CA ALA A 58 -11.41 4.16 8.44
C ALA A 58 -10.09 4.67 7.85
N LEU A 59 -10.12 5.24 6.64
CA LEU A 59 -8.93 5.78 5.99
C LEU A 59 -8.36 6.99 6.75
N ASP A 60 -9.22 7.87 7.27
CA ASP A 60 -8.79 9.01 8.09
C ASP A 60 -8.10 8.54 9.38
N THR A 61 -8.65 7.51 10.03
CA THR A 61 -8.03 6.89 11.20
C THR A 61 -6.69 6.25 10.86
N ALA A 62 -6.59 5.55 9.72
CA ALA A 62 -5.33 4.95 9.25
C ALA A 62 -4.26 6.02 9.01
N VAL A 63 -4.63 7.15 8.40
CA VAL A 63 -3.74 8.30 8.18
C VAL A 63 -3.28 8.90 9.51
N GLU A 64 -4.18 9.13 10.46
CA GLU A 64 -3.85 9.68 11.77
C GLU A 64 -2.85 8.79 12.52
N ARG A 65 -3.17 7.50 12.67
CA ARG A 65 -2.34 6.52 13.38
C ARG A 65 -1.00 6.31 12.66
N GLY A 66 -1.01 6.22 11.33
CA GLY A 66 0.18 6.07 10.51
C GLY A 66 1.13 7.26 10.61
N ASN A 67 0.60 8.49 10.58
CA ASN A 67 1.41 9.71 10.71
C ASN A 67 2.16 9.79 12.04
N GLN A 68 1.57 9.29 13.13
CA GLN A 68 2.26 9.22 14.42
C GLN A 68 3.51 8.33 14.33
N LEU A 69 3.44 7.20 13.62
CA LEU A 69 4.59 6.31 13.42
C LEU A 69 5.67 6.94 12.54
N LEU A 70 5.27 7.70 11.52
CA LEU A 70 6.21 8.46 10.69
C LEU A 70 6.97 9.50 11.51
N ARG A 71 6.28 10.24 12.39
CA ARG A 71 6.91 11.23 13.27
C ARG A 71 7.84 10.59 14.30
N ARG A 72 7.48 9.44 14.86
CA ARG A 72 8.38 8.69 15.74
C ARG A 72 9.64 8.24 14.99
N PHE A 73 9.51 7.70 13.79
CA PHE A 73 10.66 7.32 12.97
C PHE A 73 11.56 8.53 12.66
N GLU A 74 10.97 9.66 12.28
CA GLU A 74 11.71 10.92 12.05
C GLU A 74 12.52 11.30 13.29
N GLN A 75 11.91 11.26 14.48
CA GLN A 75 12.58 11.61 15.74
C GLN A 75 13.71 10.65 16.11
N SER A 76 13.55 9.34 15.87
CA SER A 76 14.57 8.33 16.20
C SER A 76 15.80 8.36 15.28
N ASN A 77 15.72 9.06 14.14
CA ASN A 77 16.80 9.17 13.15
C ASN A 77 17.33 10.61 12.99
N ARG A 78 17.03 11.49 13.96
CA ARG A 78 17.72 12.77 14.13
C ARG A 78 18.95 12.57 15.00
#